data_AF-B5RS50-F1
#
_entry.id   AF-B5RS50-F1
#
_cell.length_a   1.000
_cell.length_b   1.000
_cell.length_c   1.000
_cell.angle_alpha   90.00
_cell.angle_beta   90.00
_cell.angle_gamma   90.00
#
_symmetry.space_group_name_H-M   'P 1'
#
loop_
_entity.id
_entity.type
_entity.pdbx_description
1 polymer ?
#
loop_
_entity_poly.entity_id
_entity_poly.type
_entity_poly.pdbx_seq_one_letter_code
_entity_poly.pdbx_strand_id
1 'polypeptide(L)'
;MYNNYIRRFFMEYMQMEPVITRQMVLNELVKAGINREIADDLSYRYYKNELTTKDLQYLESNFNLKLEILERGLKADIKELDNKIDAGFTELDIKIDTVENNLNNKIDRVRDELKLDIKELDIKIDTVENNLNNKIDRVRNELKLDIKELDIKIDTVENNLNNKIDKVRDELKLDIKELDTRIDTVENNLNNKIDKVRDELKLDIKELDTKIDIVRKDMEVNKMELDTKIDKFASDVKGTFKLHAWMFGTIITINVGIFLALISMLYALFIK
;
A
#
# COMPACT_ATOMS: atom_id res chain seq x y z
N MET A 1 145.45 -1.13 84.01
CA MET A 1 145.54 0.18 83.31
C MET A 1 144.97 0.20 81.88
N TYR A 2 144.48 -0.91 81.30
CA TYR A 2 143.99 -0.93 79.91
C TYR A 2 142.45 -0.90 79.74
N ASN A 3 141.66 -1.30 80.75
CA ASN A 3 140.20 -1.42 80.59
C ASN A 3 139.40 -0.14 80.89
N ASN A 4 140.04 0.91 81.42
CA ASN A 4 139.42 2.22 81.61
C ASN A 4 139.28 3.02 80.30
N TYR A 5 140.06 2.70 79.26
CA TYR A 5 139.96 3.38 77.96
C TYR A 5 138.82 2.84 77.11
N ILE A 6 138.57 1.53 77.13
CA ILE A 6 137.45 0.93 76.38
C ILE A 6 136.10 1.36 76.98
N ARG A 7 136.02 1.48 78.31
CA ARG A 7 134.80 1.97 78.99
C ARG A 7 134.51 3.45 78.74
N ARG A 8 135.56 4.26 78.49
CA ARG A 8 135.41 5.68 78.13
C ARG A 8 134.97 5.86 76.69
N PHE A 9 135.51 5.04 75.77
CA PHE A 9 135.12 5.05 74.35
C PHE A 9 133.68 4.56 74.11
N PHE A 10 133.21 3.58 74.88
CA PHE A 10 131.83 3.08 74.76
C PHE A 10 130.76 3.99 75.37
N MET A 11 131.11 4.91 76.28
CA MET A 11 130.17 5.86 76.87
C MET A 11 129.99 7.14 76.05
N GLU A 12 130.84 7.40 75.05
CA GLU A 12 130.80 8.64 74.24
C GLU A 12 129.95 8.50 72.96
N TYR A 13 129.61 7.28 72.55
CA TYR A 13 128.87 7.01 71.30
C TYR A 13 127.45 6.45 71.48
N MET A 14 126.97 6.31 72.71
CA MET A 14 125.56 6.02 72.96
C MET A 14 124.80 7.32 73.29
N GLN A 15 123.85 7.64 72.41
CA GLN A 15 122.75 8.61 72.51
C GLN A 15 123.02 10.04 72.02
N MET A 16 122.65 10.30 70.76
CA MET A 16 122.13 11.60 70.35
C MET A 16 120.89 11.36 69.47
N GLU A 17 119.72 11.25 70.08
CA GLU A 17 118.44 11.42 69.37
C GLU A 17 118.31 12.89 68.92
N PRO A 18 117.76 13.18 67.72
CA PRO A 18 117.58 14.56 67.27
C PRO A 18 116.64 15.33 68.20
N VAL A 19 117.14 16.42 68.78
CA VAL A 19 116.38 17.27 69.72
C VAL A 19 115.38 18.13 68.95
N ILE A 20 114.08 17.88 69.12
CA ILE A 20 113.00 18.69 68.54
C ILE A 20 112.97 20.07 69.22
N THR A 21 113.05 21.16 68.44
CA THR A 21 113.05 22.53 68.98
C THR A 21 111.67 23.18 68.97
N ARG A 22 111.41 24.12 69.90
CA ARG A 22 110.17 24.91 69.99
C ARG A 22 109.74 25.51 68.65
N GLN A 23 110.70 26.10 67.91
CA GLN A 23 110.41 26.79 66.66
C GLN A 23 109.94 25.83 65.57
N MET A 24 110.46 24.60 65.55
CA MET A 24 110.01 23.57 64.61
C MET A 24 108.55 23.19 64.90
N VAL A 25 108.19 23.02 66.17
CA VAL A 25 106.83 22.68 66.60
C VAL A 25 105.84 23.82 66.32
N LEU A 26 106.25 25.07 66.59
CA LEU A 26 105.47 26.26 66.26
C LEU A 26 105.13 26.33 64.76
N ASN A 27 106.14 26.13 63.91
CA ASN A 27 105.98 26.21 62.47
C ASN A 27 105.01 25.12 61.96
N GLU A 28 105.06 23.91 62.53
CA GLU A 28 104.14 22.81 62.18
C GLU A 28 102.70 23.05 62.70
N LEU A 29 102.52 23.56 63.92
CA LEU A 29 101.19 23.90 64.47
C LEU A 29 100.49 25.01 63.67
N VAL A 30 101.25 26.04 63.27
CA VAL A 30 100.72 27.11 62.40
C VAL A 30 100.38 26.56 61.01
N LYS A 31 101.22 25.66 60.46
CA LYS A 31 100.92 24.96 59.20
C LYS A 31 99.64 24.13 59.26
N ALA A 32 99.36 23.51 60.40
CA ALA A 32 98.13 22.77 60.65
C ALA A 32 96.87 23.65 60.80
N GLY A 33 97.00 24.98 60.62
CA GLY A 33 95.88 25.93 60.67
C GLY A 33 95.53 26.43 62.07
N ILE A 34 96.35 26.12 63.09
CA ILE A 34 96.16 26.64 64.44
C ILE A 34 96.55 28.11 64.45
N ASN A 35 95.70 28.95 65.05
CA ASN A 35 95.95 30.38 65.20
C ASN A 35 97.36 30.63 65.78
N ARG A 36 98.10 31.58 65.19
CA ARG A 36 99.52 31.78 65.48
C ARG A 36 99.83 32.08 66.95
N GLU A 37 98.97 32.82 67.66
CA GLU A 37 99.16 33.11 69.09
C GLU A 37 98.96 31.84 69.94
N ILE A 38 97.96 31.03 69.59
CA ILE A 38 97.68 29.74 70.25
C ILE A 38 98.81 28.74 69.94
N ALA A 39 99.28 28.70 68.69
CA ALA A 39 100.39 27.85 68.27
C ALA A 39 101.71 28.25 68.97
N ASP A 40 101.97 29.54 69.19
CA ASP A 40 103.16 30.02 69.91
C ASP A 40 103.16 29.58 71.38
N ASP A 41 102.02 29.69 72.06
CA ASP A 41 101.82 29.20 73.43
C ASP A 41 101.92 27.66 73.50
N LEU A 42 101.24 26.92 72.62
CA LEU A 42 101.31 25.45 72.55
C LEU A 42 102.72 24.94 72.24
N SER A 43 103.46 25.60 71.35
CA SER A 43 104.85 25.25 71.04
C SER A 43 105.78 25.48 72.22
N TYR A 44 105.58 26.58 72.97
CA TYR A 44 106.33 26.88 74.20
C TYR A 44 106.08 25.81 75.25
N ARG A 45 104.82 25.46 75.48
CA ARG A 45 104.41 24.42 76.43
C ARG A 45 104.91 23.04 76.01
N TYR A 46 104.85 22.68 74.73
CA TYR A 46 105.44 21.43 74.23
C TYR A 46 106.96 21.36 74.52
N TYR A 47 107.71 22.41 74.22
CA TYR A 47 109.16 22.46 74.44
C TYR A 47 109.56 22.43 75.93
N LYS A 48 108.66 22.90 76.81
CA LYS A 48 108.83 22.82 78.26
C LYS A 48 108.25 21.53 78.88
N ASN A 49 107.73 20.60 78.07
CA ASN A 49 106.93 19.45 78.53
C ASN A 49 105.72 19.84 79.41
N GLU A 50 105.26 21.09 79.28
CA GLU A 50 104.07 21.64 79.94
C GLU A 50 102.80 21.41 79.13
N LEU A 51 102.91 21.04 77.84
CA LEU A 51 101.78 20.52 77.08
C LEU A 51 101.70 19.02 77.36
N THR A 52 100.88 18.69 78.35
CA THR A 52 100.79 17.33 78.84
C THR A 52 99.78 16.55 78.01
N THR A 53 99.89 15.23 78.00
CA THR A 53 98.85 14.35 77.45
C THR A 53 97.44 14.68 77.99
N LYS A 54 97.36 15.27 79.20
CA LYS A 54 96.11 15.73 79.82
C LYS A 54 95.46 16.90 79.08
N ASP A 55 96.24 17.82 78.50
CA ASP A 55 95.70 18.98 77.77
C ASP A 55 95.07 18.55 76.44
N LEU A 56 95.71 17.61 75.74
CA LEU A 56 95.16 16.99 74.52
C LEU A 56 93.93 16.14 74.83
N GLN A 57 93.95 15.37 75.92
CA GLN A 57 92.79 14.61 76.40
C GLN A 57 91.62 15.52 76.77
N TYR A 58 91.88 16.69 77.37
CA TYR A 58 90.84 17.67 77.68
C TYR A 58 90.21 18.25 76.41
N LEU A 59 91.02 18.61 75.42
CA LEU A 59 90.54 19.15 74.15
C LEU A 59 89.71 18.11 73.38
N GLU A 60 90.21 16.87 73.28
CA GLU A 60 89.51 15.72 72.70
C GLU A 60 88.17 15.48 73.41
N SER A 61 88.17 15.46 74.75
CA SER A 61 86.94 15.31 75.53
C SER A 61 85.93 16.42 75.26
N ASN A 62 86.37 17.68 75.18
CA ASN A 62 85.50 18.83 74.90
C ASN A 62 84.91 18.78 73.48
N PHE A 63 85.72 18.46 72.47
CA PHE A 63 85.22 18.30 71.10
C PHE A 63 84.24 17.14 70.98
N ASN A 64 84.54 15.98 71.58
CA ASN A 64 83.64 14.84 71.58
C ASN A 64 82.31 15.18 72.26
N LEU A 65 82.33 15.90 73.39
CA LEU A 65 81.11 16.37 74.06
C LEU A 65 80.30 17.32 73.18
N LYS A 66 80.94 18.29 72.51
CA LYS A 66 80.24 19.21 71.59
C LYS A 66 79.64 18.49 70.39
N LEU A 67 80.38 17.54 69.81
CA LEU A 67 79.90 16.71 68.70
C LEU A 67 78.69 15.88 69.13
N GLU A 68 78.75 15.25 70.30
CA GLU A 68 77.64 14.46 70.84
C GLU A 68 76.40 15.32 71.11
N ILE A 69 76.57 16.55 71.64
CA ILE A 69 75.47 17.51 71.81
C ILE A 69 74.85 17.86 70.44
N LEU A 70 75.68 18.15 69.43
CA LEU A 70 75.21 18.48 68.08
C LEU A 70 74.46 17.32 67.44
N GLU A 71 75.00 16.10 67.50
CA GLU A 71 74.34 14.89 66.98
C GLU A 71 73.00 14.63 67.66
N ARG A 72 72.94 14.79 68.99
CA ARG A 72 71.67 14.70 69.72
C ARG A 72 70.65 15.74 69.27
N GLY A 73 71.09 16.99 69.07
CA GLY A 73 70.25 18.07 68.55
C GLY A 73 69.69 17.76 67.16
N LEU A 74 70.57 17.41 66.21
CA LEU A 74 70.15 17.06 64.85
C LEU A 74 69.22 15.85 64.81
N LYS A 75 69.47 14.82 65.63
CA LYS A 75 68.59 13.65 65.73
C LYS A 75 67.23 14.01 66.30
N ALA A 76 67.16 14.97 67.23
CA ALA A 76 65.89 15.48 67.76
C ALA A 76 65.12 16.27 66.69
N ASP A 77 65.79 17.15 65.94
CA ASP A 77 65.18 17.95 64.87
C ASP A 77 64.65 17.07 63.73
N ILE A 78 65.43 16.06 63.30
CA ILE A 78 65.00 15.06 62.30
C ILE A 78 63.76 14.32 62.80
N LYS A 79 63.76 13.87 64.04
CA LYS A 79 62.60 13.18 64.63
C LYS A 79 61.37 14.10 64.69
N GLU A 80 61.55 15.38 64.99
CA GLU A 80 60.45 16.36 64.97
C GLU A 80 59.90 16.56 63.55
N LEU A 81 60.78 16.65 62.55
CA LEU A 81 60.38 16.75 61.14
C LEU A 81 59.63 15.51 60.66
N ASP A 82 60.13 14.31 60.97
CA ASP A 82 59.46 13.05 60.64
C ASP A 82 58.04 13.03 61.25
N ASN A 83 57.90 13.37 62.53
CA ASN A 83 56.59 13.45 63.17
C ASN A 83 55.65 14.47 62.50
N LYS A 84 56.17 15.63 62.05
CA LYS A 84 55.37 16.65 61.34
C LYS A 84 54.94 16.15 59.96
N ILE A 85 55.81 15.43 59.26
CA ILE A 85 55.53 14.83 57.95
C ILE A 85 54.45 13.76 58.10
N ASP A 86 54.61 12.84 59.06
CA ASP A 86 53.63 11.79 59.34
C ASP A 86 52.26 12.35 59.72
N ALA A 87 52.24 13.39 60.56
CA ALA A 87 50.99 14.11 60.89
C ALA A 87 50.36 14.78 59.67
N GLY A 88 51.17 15.39 58.80
CA GLY A 88 50.71 16.01 57.55
C GLY A 88 50.10 15.01 56.57
N PHE A 89 50.73 13.84 56.40
CA PHE A 89 50.18 12.75 55.59
C PHE A 89 48.87 12.23 56.17
N THR A 90 48.83 12.01 57.49
CA THR A 90 47.60 11.56 58.17
C THR A 90 46.45 12.54 57.97
N GLU A 91 46.70 13.86 58.07
CA GLU A 91 45.68 14.88 57.83
C GLU A 91 45.20 14.90 56.37
N LEU A 92 46.11 14.72 55.41
CA LEU A 92 45.78 14.65 53.98
C LEU A 92 44.94 13.41 53.67
N ASP A 93 45.28 12.24 54.19
CA ASP A 93 44.51 11.01 54.00
C ASP A 93 43.08 11.19 54.52
N ILE A 94 42.91 11.75 55.72
CA ILE A 94 41.58 12.05 56.28
C ILE A 94 40.78 13.01 55.38
N LYS A 95 41.44 14.03 54.81
CA LYS A 95 40.79 14.97 53.89
C LYS A 95 40.38 14.30 52.58
N ILE A 96 41.24 13.44 52.03
CA ILE A 96 40.97 12.67 50.81
C ILE A 96 39.77 11.74 51.05
N ASP A 97 39.78 10.96 52.14
CA ASP A 97 38.68 10.07 52.51
C ASP A 97 37.37 10.84 52.69
N THR A 98 37.42 12.02 53.30
CA THR A 98 36.23 12.87 53.48
C THR A 98 35.69 13.35 52.14
N VAL A 99 36.55 13.76 51.22
CA VAL A 99 36.14 14.20 49.87
C VAL A 99 35.57 13.03 49.07
N GLU A 100 36.23 11.88 49.09
CA GLU A 100 35.78 10.67 48.38
C GLU A 100 34.39 10.23 48.87
N ASN A 101 34.20 10.14 50.18
CA ASN A 101 32.90 9.80 50.76
C ASN A 101 31.81 10.81 50.38
N ASN A 102 32.12 12.11 50.36
CA ASN A 102 31.17 13.13 49.95
C ASN A 102 30.80 13.04 48.46
N LEU A 103 31.77 12.74 47.59
CA LEU A 103 31.54 12.56 46.16
C LEU A 103 30.72 11.30 45.88
N ASN A 104 31.04 10.17 46.52
CA ASN A 104 30.28 8.93 46.41
C ASN A 104 28.82 9.15 46.82
N ASN A 105 28.58 9.80 47.96
CA ASN A 105 27.24 10.15 48.41
C ASN A 105 26.47 11.04 47.42
N LYS A 106 27.14 12.00 46.77
CA LYS A 106 26.51 12.85 45.74
C LYS A 106 26.18 12.05 44.48
N ILE A 107 27.08 11.17 44.05
CA ILE A 107 26.89 10.31 42.89
C ILE A 107 25.70 9.37 43.11
N ASP A 108 25.60 8.76 44.28
CA ASP A 108 24.52 7.82 44.58
C ASP A 108 23.16 8.52 44.63
N ARG A 109 23.07 9.73 45.22
CA ARG A 109 21.85 10.54 45.18
C ARG A 109 21.40 10.86 43.75
N VAL A 110 22.33 11.33 42.91
CA VAL A 110 22.01 11.64 41.50
C VAL A 110 21.57 10.38 40.74
N ARG A 111 22.21 9.23 40.99
CA ARG A 111 21.80 7.96 40.39
C ARG A 111 20.39 7.54 40.81
N ASP A 112 20.05 7.69 42.09
CA ASP A 112 18.72 7.36 42.60
C ASP A 112 17.64 8.30 42.07
N GLU A 113 17.90 9.60 42.00
CA GLU A 113 17.02 10.59 41.38
C GLU A 113 16.76 10.26 39.90
N LEU A 114 17.81 10.03 39.11
CA LEU A 114 17.67 9.65 37.70
C LEU A 114 16.90 8.33 37.52
N LYS A 115 17.08 7.37 38.43
CA LYS A 115 16.34 6.10 38.40
C LYS A 115 14.85 6.29 38.68
N LEU A 116 14.49 7.25 39.54
CA LEU A 116 13.10 7.61 39.80
C LEU A 116 12.50 8.34 38.59
N ASP A 117 13.22 9.29 38.01
CA ASP A 117 12.78 10.04 36.83
C ASP A 117 12.51 9.10 35.63
N ILE A 118 13.39 8.13 35.39
CA ILE A 118 13.22 7.12 34.34
C ILE A 118 11.94 6.31 34.58
N LYS A 119 11.71 5.83 35.83
CA LYS A 119 10.48 5.10 36.16
C LYS A 119 9.22 5.94 35.98
N GLU A 120 9.26 7.22 36.32
CA GLU A 120 8.11 8.11 36.11
C GLU A 120 7.83 8.32 34.61
N LEU A 121 8.88 8.45 33.80
CA LEU A 121 8.76 8.53 32.35
C LEU A 121 8.18 7.24 31.75
N ASP A 122 8.64 6.07 32.19
CA ASP A 122 8.08 4.78 31.75
C ASP A 122 6.57 4.71 32.04
N ILE A 123 6.13 5.07 33.25
CA ILE A 123 4.71 5.11 33.62
C ILE A 123 3.92 6.10 32.73
N LYS A 124 4.49 7.27 32.43
CA LYS A 124 3.86 8.26 31.55
C LYS A 124 3.73 7.73 30.12
N ILE A 125 4.77 7.05 29.61
CA ILE A 125 4.76 6.42 28.28
C ILE A 125 3.69 5.34 28.22
N ASP A 126 3.65 4.42 29.18
CA ASP A 126 2.64 3.35 29.26
C ASP A 126 1.21 3.93 29.30
N THR A 127 1.01 5.02 30.04
CA THR A 127 -0.28 5.70 30.12
C THR A 127 -0.69 6.30 28.78
N VAL A 128 0.24 6.94 28.06
CA VAL A 128 -0.03 7.50 26.74
C VAL A 128 -0.33 6.39 25.72
N GLU A 129 0.45 5.32 25.72
CA GLU A 129 0.25 4.17 24.84
C GLU A 129 -1.14 3.54 25.05
N ASN A 130 -1.51 3.27 26.30
CA ASN A 130 -2.84 2.73 26.63
C ASN A 130 -3.98 3.67 26.19
N ASN A 131 -3.82 4.98 26.39
CA ASN A 131 -4.82 5.96 25.95
C ASN A 131 -4.96 6.01 24.41
N LEU A 132 -3.85 5.91 23.67
CA LEU A 132 -3.87 5.85 22.22
C LEU A 132 -4.52 4.57 21.70
N ASN A 133 -4.16 3.41 22.28
CA ASN A 133 -4.78 2.13 21.94
C ASN A 133 -6.29 2.16 22.16
N ASN A 134 -6.76 2.68 23.31
CA ASN A 134 -8.18 2.84 23.59
C ASN A 134 -8.89 3.77 22.58
N LYS A 135 -8.25 4.86 22.15
CA LYS A 135 -8.80 5.77 21.13
C LYS A 135 -8.90 5.07 19.77
N ILE A 136 -7.86 4.34 19.38
CA ILE A 136 -7.82 3.58 18.12
C ILE A 136 -8.93 2.53 18.11
N ASP A 137 -9.11 1.78 19.20
CA ASP A 137 -10.15 0.75 19.29
C ASP A 137 -11.57 1.34 19.25
N ARG A 138 -11.79 2.50 19.89
CA ARG A 138 -13.06 3.21 19.77
C ARG A 138 -13.37 3.59 18.31
N VAL A 139 -12.42 4.23 17.63
CA VAL A 139 -12.59 4.64 16.21
C VAL A 139 -12.82 3.41 15.31
N ARG A 140 -12.07 2.32 15.52
CA ARG A 140 -12.27 1.08 14.76
C ARG A 140 -13.67 0.50 14.95
N ASN A 141 -14.18 0.51 16.18
CA ASN A 141 -15.52 0.00 16.48
C ASN A 141 -16.63 0.88 15.89
N GLU A 142 -16.49 2.20 15.96
CA GLU A 142 -17.40 3.16 15.32
C GLU A 142 -17.46 2.93 13.81
N LEU A 143 -16.31 2.91 13.13
CA LEU A 143 -16.24 2.65 11.69
C LEU A 143 -16.83 1.29 11.30
N LYS A 144 -16.65 0.26 12.13
CA LYS A 144 -17.25 -1.06 11.89
C LYS A 144 -18.77 -1.04 11.98
N LEU A 145 -19.34 -0.22 12.86
CA LEU A 145 -20.80 -0.03 12.96
C LEU A 145 -21.32 0.77 11.76
N ASP A 146 -20.64 1.84 11.38
CA ASP A 146 -21.02 2.67 10.22
C ASP A 146 -21.04 1.85 8.92
N ILE A 147 -20.03 1.00 8.70
CA ILE A 147 -19.97 0.10 7.54
C ILE A 147 -21.17 -0.85 7.55
N LYS A 148 -21.49 -1.47 8.70
CA LYS A 148 -22.67 -2.36 8.81
C LYS A 148 -23.98 -1.64 8.53
N GLU A 149 -24.13 -0.39 9.00
CA GLU A 149 -25.32 0.40 8.74
C GLU A 149 -25.45 0.74 7.25
N LEU A 150 -24.33 1.06 6.60
CA LEU A 150 -24.30 1.31 5.15
C LEU A 150 -24.66 0.05 4.36
N ASP A 151 -24.13 -1.12 4.71
CA ASP A 151 -24.50 -2.40 4.07
C ASP A 151 -26.02 -2.63 4.15
N ILE A 152 -26.62 -2.45 5.33
CA ILE A 152 -28.08 -2.59 5.51
C ILE A 152 -28.85 -1.60 4.63
N LYS A 153 -28.39 -0.34 4.53
CA LYS A 153 -29.01 0.68 3.68
C LYS A 153 -28.92 0.31 2.20
N ILE A 154 -27.77 -0.20 1.75
CA ILE A 154 -27.55 -0.66 0.37
C ILE A 154 -28.50 -1.81 0.07
N ASP A 155 -28.54 -2.85 0.91
CA ASP A 155 -29.45 -4.00 0.74
C ASP A 155 -30.91 -3.56 0.68
N THR A 156 -31.30 -2.60 1.51
CA THR A 156 -32.67 -2.06 1.52
C THR A 156 -33.01 -1.35 0.21
N VAL A 157 -32.09 -0.52 -0.30
CA VAL A 157 -32.26 0.18 -1.58
C VAL A 157 -32.33 -0.81 -2.74
N GLU A 158 -31.44 -1.80 -2.77
CA GLU A 158 -31.41 -2.85 -3.80
C GLU A 158 -32.72 -3.63 -3.85
N ASN A 159 -33.20 -4.10 -2.69
CA ASN A 159 -34.48 -4.81 -2.60
C ASN A 159 -35.66 -3.94 -3.06
N ASN A 160 -35.68 -2.65 -2.69
CA ASN A 160 -36.73 -1.73 -3.13
C ASN A 160 -36.72 -1.48 -4.63
N LEU A 161 -35.53 -1.38 -5.25
CA LEU A 161 -35.39 -1.22 -6.70
C LEU A 161 -35.81 -2.48 -7.43
N ASN A 162 -35.38 -3.66 -6.98
CA ASN A 162 -35.79 -4.95 -7.55
C ASN A 162 -37.32 -5.10 -7.51
N ASN A 163 -37.95 -4.81 -6.37
CA ASN A 163 -39.42 -4.85 -6.24
C ASN A 163 -40.13 -3.87 -7.21
N LYS A 164 -39.58 -2.67 -7.43
CA LYS A 164 -40.13 -1.72 -8.40
C LYS A 164 -39.98 -2.21 -9.84
N ILE A 165 -38.83 -2.78 -10.18
CA ILE A 165 -38.56 -3.36 -11.49
C ILE A 165 -39.53 -4.50 -11.78
N ASP A 166 -39.74 -5.39 -10.81
CA ASP A 166 -40.65 -6.54 -10.98
C ASP A 166 -42.10 -6.09 -11.16
N LYS A 167 -42.57 -5.09 -10.40
CA LYS A 167 -43.90 -4.50 -10.61
C LYS A 167 -44.08 -3.95 -12.03
N VAL A 168 -43.12 -3.16 -12.51
CA VAL A 168 -43.17 -2.59 -13.87
C VAL A 168 -43.15 -3.70 -14.93
N ARG A 169 -42.34 -4.75 -14.73
CA ARG A 169 -42.32 -5.91 -15.63
C ARG A 169 -43.66 -6.62 -15.69
N ASP A 170 -44.30 -6.82 -14.55
CA ASP A 170 -45.61 -7.49 -14.47
C ASP A 170 -46.72 -6.65 -15.12
N GLU A 171 -46.72 -5.34 -14.88
CA GLU A 171 -47.64 -4.38 -15.54
C GLU A 171 -47.48 -4.42 -17.07
N LEU A 172 -46.24 -4.30 -17.56
CA LEU A 172 -45.98 -4.38 -19.01
C LEU A 172 -46.38 -5.73 -19.62
N LYS A 173 -46.19 -6.82 -18.88
CA LYS A 173 -46.61 -8.15 -19.32
C LYS A 173 -48.13 -8.27 -19.45
N LEU A 174 -48.88 -7.64 -18.55
CA LEU A 174 -50.34 -7.57 -18.64
C LEU A 174 -50.78 -6.72 -19.82
N ASP A 175 -50.17 -5.55 -20.03
CA ASP A 175 -50.47 -4.65 -21.15
C ASP A 175 -50.23 -5.33 -22.51
N ILE A 176 -49.11 -6.06 -22.64
CA ILE A 176 -48.81 -6.84 -23.86
C ILE A 176 -49.90 -7.90 -24.10
N LYS A 177 -50.30 -8.63 -23.05
CA LYS A 177 -51.35 -9.65 -23.17
C LYS A 177 -52.70 -9.04 -23.55
N GLU A 178 -53.05 -7.88 -22.99
CA GLU A 178 -54.27 -7.16 -23.38
C GLU A 178 -54.20 -6.76 -24.86
N LEU A 179 -53.07 -6.22 -25.31
CA LEU A 179 -52.87 -5.84 -26.70
C LEU A 179 -53.02 -7.04 -27.66
N ASP A 180 -52.41 -8.19 -27.32
CA ASP A 180 -52.54 -9.43 -28.09
C ASP A 180 -54.01 -9.83 -28.25
N THR A 181 -54.78 -9.85 -27.15
CA THR A 181 -56.21 -10.19 -27.20
C THR A 181 -57.05 -9.21 -28.03
N ARG A 182 -56.70 -7.92 -28.00
CA ARG A 182 -57.33 -6.89 -28.85
C ARG A 182 -57.01 -7.10 -30.32
N ILE A 183 -55.76 -7.46 -30.64
CA ILE A 183 -55.33 -7.79 -32.01
C ILE A 183 -56.12 -9.01 -32.51
N ASP A 184 -56.17 -10.10 -31.74
CA ASP A 184 -56.92 -11.32 -32.08
C ASP A 184 -58.42 -11.01 -32.34
N THR A 185 -59.00 -10.14 -31.52
CA THR A 185 -60.40 -9.72 -31.67
C THR A 185 -60.62 -8.94 -32.96
N VAL A 186 -59.72 -8.02 -33.30
CA VAL A 186 -59.79 -7.25 -34.56
C VAL A 186 -59.62 -8.18 -35.76
N GLU A 187 -58.64 -9.09 -35.72
CA GLU A 187 -58.39 -10.06 -36.77
C GLU A 187 -59.62 -10.94 -37.03
N ASN A 188 -60.22 -11.50 -35.98
CA ASN A 188 -61.44 -12.31 -36.09
C ASN A 188 -62.62 -11.49 -36.66
N ASN A 189 -62.80 -10.25 -36.22
CA ASN A 189 -63.85 -9.38 -36.75
C ASN A 189 -63.64 -9.06 -38.24
N LEU A 190 -62.40 -8.83 -38.68
CA LEU A 190 -62.08 -8.59 -40.08
C LEU A 190 -62.31 -9.85 -40.92
N ASN A 191 -61.86 -11.01 -40.46
CA ASN A 191 -62.11 -12.30 -41.14
C ASN A 191 -63.62 -12.55 -41.31
N ASN A 192 -64.42 -12.35 -40.26
CA ASN A 192 -65.88 -12.47 -40.33
C ASN A 192 -66.52 -11.50 -41.34
N LYS A 193 -66.04 -10.25 -41.43
CA LYS A 193 -66.53 -9.30 -42.44
C LYS A 193 -66.15 -9.71 -43.86
N ILE A 194 -64.92 -10.20 -44.05
CA ILE A 194 -64.44 -10.71 -45.34
C ILE A 194 -65.30 -11.90 -45.78
N ASP A 195 -65.58 -12.85 -44.88
CA ASP A 195 -66.40 -14.03 -45.18
C ASP A 195 -67.82 -13.64 -45.58
N LYS A 196 -68.47 -12.71 -44.85
CA LYS A 196 -69.79 -12.19 -45.23
C LYS A 196 -69.81 -11.57 -46.62
N VAL A 197 -68.84 -10.70 -46.93
CA VAL A 197 -68.72 -10.10 -48.27
C VAL A 197 -68.49 -11.17 -49.34
N ARG A 198 -67.67 -12.18 -49.04
CA ARG A 198 -67.46 -13.32 -49.95
C ARG A 198 -68.75 -14.10 -50.22
N ASP A 199 -69.55 -14.36 -49.20
CA ASP A 199 -70.81 -15.08 -49.32
C ASP A 199 -71.86 -14.28 -50.09
N GLU A 200 -71.98 -12.98 -49.82
CA GLU A 200 -72.84 -12.05 -50.59
C GLU A 200 -72.46 -12.05 -52.07
N LEU A 201 -71.18 -11.84 -52.39
CA LEU A 201 -70.69 -11.87 -53.78
C LEU A 201 -70.93 -13.24 -54.44
N LYS A 202 -70.81 -14.33 -53.70
CA LYS A 202 -71.08 -15.68 -54.19
C LYS A 202 -72.57 -15.90 -54.52
N LEU A 203 -73.48 -15.28 -53.76
CA LEU A 203 -74.91 -15.29 -54.05
C LEU A 203 -75.23 -14.44 -55.29
N ASP A 204 -74.67 -13.24 -55.38
CA ASP A 204 -74.84 -12.34 -56.53
C ASP A 204 -74.38 -13.00 -57.83
N ILE A 205 -73.23 -13.69 -57.81
CA ILE A 205 -72.72 -14.44 -58.97
C ILE A 205 -73.70 -15.56 -59.37
N LYS A 206 -74.25 -16.32 -58.42
CA LYS A 206 -75.24 -17.36 -58.71
C LYS A 206 -76.52 -16.79 -59.31
N GLU A 207 -76.99 -15.65 -58.80
CA GLU A 207 -78.17 -14.98 -59.34
C GLU A 207 -77.92 -14.52 -60.78
N LEU A 208 -76.75 -13.95 -61.06
CA LEU A 208 -76.34 -13.60 -62.41
C LEU A 208 -76.27 -14.83 -63.34
N ASP A 209 -75.68 -15.94 -62.89
CA ASP A 209 -75.61 -17.19 -63.67
C ASP A 209 -77.03 -17.68 -64.04
N THR A 210 -77.96 -17.70 -63.08
CA THR A 210 -79.36 -18.10 -63.36
C THR A 210 -80.07 -17.16 -64.34
N LYS A 211 -79.88 -15.84 -64.22
CA LYS A 211 -80.40 -14.86 -65.18
C LYS A 211 -79.83 -15.09 -66.58
N ILE A 212 -78.52 -15.36 -66.70
CA ILE A 212 -77.86 -15.68 -67.97
C ILE A 212 -78.46 -16.95 -68.59
N ASP A 213 -78.71 -18.00 -67.79
CA ASP A 213 -79.30 -19.24 -68.29
C ASP A 213 -80.75 -19.06 -68.77
N ILE A 214 -81.55 -18.23 -68.09
CA ILE A 214 -82.90 -17.86 -68.55
C ILE A 214 -82.81 -17.13 -69.89
N VAL A 215 -81.94 -16.11 -70.02
CA VAL A 215 -81.75 -15.37 -71.27
C VAL A 215 -81.31 -16.30 -72.41
N ARG A 216 -80.39 -17.24 -72.14
CA ARG A 216 -79.96 -18.25 -73.11
C ARG A 216 -81.14 -19.11 -73.58
N LYS A 217 -81.98 -19.57 -72.65
CA LYS A 217 -83.18 -20.36 -72.96
C LYS A 217 -84.20 -19.58 -73.77
N ASP A 218 -84.47 -18.32 -73.39
CA ASP A 218 -85.37 -17.44 -74.13
C ASP A 218 -84.85 -17.19 -75.55
N MET A 219 -83.54 -17.00 -75.73
CA MET A 219 -82.92 -16.90 -77.05
C MET A 219 -83.06 -18.19 -77.87
N GLU A 220 -82.92 -19.36 -77.24
CA GLU A 220 -83.10 -20.66 -77.90
C GLU A 220 -84.56 -20.88 -78.35
N VAL A 221 -85.52 -20.52 -77.50
CA VAL A 221 -86.96 -20.55 -77.84
C VAL A 221 -87.27 -19.59 -78.98
N ASN A 222 -86.80 -18.34 -78.90
CA ASN A 222 -86.98 -17.35 -79.96
C ASN A 222 -86.37 -17.82 -81.28
N LYS A 223 -85.20 -18.48 -81.23
CA LYS A 223 -84.58 -19.08 -82.40
C LYS A 223 -85.45 -20.20 -82.99
N MET A 224 -85.95 -21.13 -82.17
CA MET A 224 -86.86 -22.20 -82.62
C MET A 224 -88.17 -21.64 -83.21
N GLU A 225 -88.75 -20.60 -82.61
CA GLU A 225 -89.96 -19.96 -83.12
C GLU A 225 -89.69 -19.28 -84.47
N LEU A 226 -88.53 -18.61 -84.60
CA LEU A 226 -88.10 -18.03 -85.87
C LEU A 226 -87.90 -19.09 -86.94
N ASP A 227 -87.19 -20.19 -86.62
CA ASP A 227 -87.00 -21.33 -87.52
C ASP A 227 -88.35 -21.91 -87.96
N THR A 228 -89.30 -22.09 -87.03
CA THR A 228 -90.66 -22.58 -87.32
C THR A 228 -91.43 -21.62 -88.24
N LYS A 229 -91.33 -20.30 -88.02
CA LYS A 229 -91.95 -19.28 -88.88
C LYS A 229 -91.35 -19.30 -90.28
N ILE A 230 -90.03 -19.45 -90.39
CA ILE A 230 -89.31 -19.58 -91.67
C ILE A 230 -89.77 -20.84 -92.39
N ASP A 231 -89.84 -21.98 -91.71
CA ASP A 231 -90.29 -23.25 -92.29
C ASP A 231 -91.73 -23.19 -92.78
N LYS A 232 -92.63 -22.57 -92.00
CA LYS A 232 -94.02 -22.35 -92.40
C LYS A 232 -94.10 -21.44 -93.63
N PHE A 233 -93.40 -20.31 -93.63
CA PHE A 233 -93.34 -19.41 -94.78
C PHE A 233 -92.81 -20.12 -96.03
N ALA A 234 -91.72 -20.88 -95.90
CA ALA A 234 -91.17 -21.68 -96.99
C ALA A 234 -92.18 -22.72 -97.51
N SER A 235 -92.95 -23.37 -96.62
CA SER A 235 -94.01 -24.33 -96.98
C SER A 235 -95.18 -23.66 -97.69
N ASP A 236 -95.68 -22.53 -97.18
CA ASP A 236 -96.79 -21.75 -97.77
C ASP A 236 -96.41 -21.24 -99.17
N VAL A 237 -95.20 -20.69 -99.33
CA VAL A 237 -94.64 -20.28 -100.63
C VAL A 237 -94.51 -21.47 -101.57
N LYS A 238 -94.00 -22.61 -101.11
CA LYS A 238 -93.91 -23.84 -101.93
C LYS A 238 -95.28 -24.36 -102.35
N GLY A 239 -96.27 -24.32 -101.46
CA GLY A 239 -97.65 -24.72 -101.72
C GLY A 239 -98.32 -23.83 -102.77
N THR A 240 -98.18 -22.52 -102.63
CA THR A 240 -98.68 -21.55 -103.62
C THR A 240 -98.00 -21.72 -104.97
N PHE A 241 -96.67 -21.87 -105.04
CA PHE A 241 -95.98 -22.18 -106.30
C PHE A 241 -96.46 -23.48 -106.95
N LYS A 242 -96.69 -24.55 -106.17
CA LYS A 242 -97.26 -25.80 -106.68
C LYS A 242 -98.67 -25.61 -107.25
N LEU A 243 -99.52 -24.86 -106.56
CA LEU A 243 -100.88 -24.55 -107.04
C LEU A 243 -100.83 -23.72 -108.33
N HIS A 244 -99.99 -22.68 -108.38
CA HIS A 244 -99.79 -21.89 -109.59
C HIS A 244 -99.24 -22.76 -110.73
N ALA A 245 -98.24 -23.61 -110.47
CA ALA A 245 -97.72 -24.56 -111.46
C ALA A 245 -98.80 -25.53 -111.96
N TRP A 246 -99.67 -26.03 -111.06
CA TRP A 246 -100.81 -26.86 -111.42
C TRP A 246 -101.83 -26.11 -112.26
N MET A 247 -102.22 -24.89 -111.87
CA MET A 247 -103.13 -24.01 -112.62
C MET A 247 -102.56 -23.64 -113.99
N PHE A 248 -101.28 -23.28 -114.08
CA PHE A 248 -100.62 -23.04 -115.36
C PHE A 248 -100.61 -24.31 -116.21
N GLY A 249 -100.36 -25.48 -115.61
CA GLY A 249 -100.45 -26.77 -116.30
C GLY A 249 -101.85 -27.03 -116.88
N THR A 250 -102.93 -26.79 -116.12
CA THR A 250 -104.30 -26.96 -116.62
C THR A 250 -104.66 -25.93 -117.68
N ILE A 251 -104.28 -24.66 -117.48
CA ILE A 251 -104.45 -23.59 -118.48
C ILE A 251 -103.73 -23.95 -119.78
N ILE A 252 -102.48 -24.42 -119.71
CA ILE A 252 -101.71 -24.89 -120.87
C ILE A 252 -102.45 -26.05 -121.54
N THR A 253 -102.90 -27.04 -120.77
CA THR A 253 -103.60 -28.23 -121.30
C THR A 253 -104.91 -27.88 -122.00
N ILE A 254 -105.74 -27.01 -121.41
CA ILE A 254 -106.99 -26.52 -122.00
C ILE A 254 -106.69 -25.74 -123.28
N ASN A 255 -105.72 -24.82 -123.26
CA ASN A 255 -105.35 -24.05 -124.45
C ASN A 255 -104.87 -24.96 -125.57
N VAL A 256 -104.03 -25.97 -125.28
CA VAL A 256 -103.62 -26.99 -126.26
C VAL A 256 -104.83 -27.77 -126.80
N GLY A 257 -105.74 -28.20 -125.92
CA GLY A 257 -106.96 -28.92 -126.31
C GLY A 257 -107.89 -28.11 -127.22
N ILE A 258 -108.12 -26.83 -126.92
CA ILE A 258 -108.89 -25.91 -127.76
C ILE A 258 -108.19 -25.74 -129.12
N PHE A 259 -106.86 -25.57 -129.15
CA PHE A 259 -106.09 -25.45 -130.39
C PHE A 259 -106.25 -26.69 -131.27
N LEU A 260 -106.17 -27.90 -130.70
CA LEU A 260 -106.38 -29.16 -131.40
C LEU A 260 -107.83 -29.30 -131.93
N ALA A 261 -108.83 -28.92 -131.13
CA ALA A 261 -110.24 -28.95 -131.53
C ALA A 261 -110.53 -27.95 -132.65
N LEU A 262 -109.96 -26.75 -132.59
CA LEU A 262 -110.03 -25.75 -133.65
C LEU A 262 -109.34 -26.23 -134.93
N ILE A 263 -108.15 -26.86 -134.83
CA ILE A 263 -107.49 -27.51 -135.97
C ILE A 263 -108.42 -28.57 -136.58
N SER A 264 -109.07 -29.38 -135.74
CA SER A 264 -109.98 -30.45 -136.18
C SER A 264 -111.25 -29.89 -136.86
N MET A 265 -111.82 -28.79 -136.34
CA MET A 265 -112.93 -28.08 -137.00
C MET A 265 -112.51 -27.44 -138.32
N LEU A 266 -111.33 -26.82 -138.39
CA LEU A 266 -110.77 -26.32 -139.65
C LEU A 266 -110.65 -27.47 -140.65
N TYR A 267 -110.13 -28.61 -140.21
CA TYR A 267 -110.03 -29.81 -141.03
C TYR A 267 -111.40 -30.30 -141.54
N ALA A 268 -112.43 -30.24 -140.69
CA ALA A 268 -113.80 -30.62 -141.07
C ALA A 268 -114.48 -29.61 -142.03
N LEU A 269 -114.15 -28.32 -141.93
CA LEU A 269 -114.68 -27.26 -142.82
C LEU A 269 -114.03 -27.28 -144.21
N PHE A 270 -112.81 -27.81 -144.34
CA PHE A 270 -112.10 -27.91 -145.62
C PHE A 270 -112.34 -29.22 -146.39
N ILE A 271 -113.19 -30.15 -145.89
CA ILE A 271 -113.53 -31.42 -146.56
C ILE A 271 -114.98 -31.40 -147.07
N LYS A 272 -115.36 -30.35 -147.80
CA LYS A 272 -116.56 -30.34 -148.63
C LYS A 272 -116.20 -30.00 -150.07
#